data_AF-A0QTT8-F1
#
_entry.id   AF-A0QTT8-F1
#
_cell.length_a   1.000
_cell.length_b   1.000
_cell.length_c   1.000
_cell.angle_alpha   90.00
_cell.angle_beta   90.00
_cell.angle_gamma   90.00
#
_symmetry.space_group_name_H-M   'P 1'
#
loop_
_entity.id
_entity.type
_entity.pdbx_description
1 polymer ?
#
loop_
_entity_poly.entity_id
_entity_poly.type
_entity_poly.pdbx_seq_one_letter_code
_entity_poly.pdbx_strand_id
1 'polypeptide(L)'
;MTISQVLASRPAQLAAAAAEVGAAANDLGNQIARERLQLTRLASDWRGSASDTAQTHANEMFGDQELYRDRLTSLQTAMASGGATLDGIRTRLSQLVSSPEADLFDISDDGRVALGWRLKLLVAAYPVLAMKWGMRRLALQTAIQTVLAEFDAADKATADKMNRIQQGLVGHG
;
A
#
# COMPACT_ATOMS: atom_id res chain seq x y z
N MET A 1 -3.98 -0.22 -16.31
CA MET A 1 -4.89 -0.19 -15.15
C MET A 1 -6.32 -0.12 -15.66
N THR A 2 -7.19 -1.03 -15.23
CA THR A 2 -8.62 -1.06 -15.62
C THR A 2 -9.54 -1.04 -14.40
N ILE A 3 -10.82 -0.75 -14.61
CA ILE A 3 -11.83 -0.71 -13.54
C ILE A 3 -11.88 -2.06 -12.82
N SER A 4 -12.01 -3.14 -13.56
CA SER A 4 -12.11 -4.50 -13.01
C SER A 4 -10.85 -4.87 -12.23
N GLN A 5 -9.66 -4.49 -12.71
CA GLN A 5 -8.40 -4.70 -11.99
C GLN A 5 -8.40 -3.99 -10.63
N VAL A 6 -8.78 -2.71 -10.60
CA VAL A 6 -8.82 -1.93 -9.35
C VAL A 6 -9.88 -2.46 -8.39
N LEU A 7 -11.08 -2.78 -8.86
CA LEU A 7 -12.15 -3.27 -7.99
C LEU A 7 -11.87 -4.66 -7.42
N ALA A 8 -11.17 -5.51 -8.18
CA ALA A 8 -10.70 -6.82 -7.75
C ALA A 8 -9.46 -6.77 -6.84
N SER A 9 -8.77 -5.61 -6.76
CA SER A 9 -7.62 -5.44 -5.89
C SER A 9 -7.99 -5.63 -4.42
N ARG A 10 -7.01 -6.04 -3.61
CA ARG A 10 -7.19 -6.39 -2.19
C ARG A 10 -6.26 -5.58 -1.28
N PRO A 11 -6.39 -4.24 -1.25
CA PRO A 11 -5.53 -3.38 -0.43
C PRO A 11 -5.61 -3.70 1.08
N ALA A 12 -6.74 -4.24 1.55
CA ALA A 12 -6.88 -4.75 2.90
C ALA A 12 -5.91 -5.91 3.22
N GLN A 13 -5.56 -6.76 2.24
CA GLN A 13 -4.57 -7.83 2.44
C GLN A 13 -3.16 -7.25 2.63
N LEU A 14 -2.84 -6.15 1.95
CA LEU A 14 -1.58 -5.44 2.16
C LEU A 14 -1.49 -4.86 3.57
N ALA A 15 -2.59 -4.28 4.08
CA ALA A 15 -2.66 -3.79 5.45
C ALA A 15 -2.60 -4.93 6.50
N ALA A 16 -3.21 -6.08 6.23
CA ALA A 16 -3.10 -7.26 7.10
C ALA A 16 -1.67 -7.79 7.16
N ALA A 17 -1.01 -7.93 6.01
CA ALA A 17 0.40 -8.32 5.95
C ALA A 17 1.32 -7.30 6.65
N ALA A 18 0.98 -6.01 6.59
CA ALA A 18 1.68 -4.99 7.37
C ALA A 18 1.62 -5.27 8.87
N ALA A 19 0.45 -5.66 9.39
CA ALA A 19 0.28 -6.01 10.81
C ALA A 19 1.14 -7.21 11.20
N GLU A 20 1.24 -8.23 10.35
CA GLU A 20 2.12 -9.39 10.56
C GLU A 20 3.61 -8.99 10.63
N VAL A 21 4.07 -8.13 9.72
CA VAL A 21 5.44 -7.58 9.74
C VAL A 21 5.69 -6.78 11.02
N GLY A 22 4.70 -5.99 11.47
CA GLY A 22 4.79 -5.25 12.73
C GLY A 22 4.88 -6.17 13.95
N ALA A 23 4.15 -7.27 13.96
CA ALA A 23 4.26 -8.28 15.01
C ALA A 23 5.66 -8.92 15.05
N ALA A 24 6.21 -9.28 13.89
CA ALA A 24 7.57 -9.82 13.79
C ALA A 24 8.64 -8.82 14.29
N ALA A 25 8.49 -7.53 13.97
CA ALA A 25 9.39 -6.48 14.49
C ALA A 25 9.32 -6.39 16.03
N ASN A 26 8.11 -6.45 16.61
CA ASN A 26 7.93 -6.43 18.05
C ASN A 26 8.53 -7.67 18.73
N ASP A 27 8.34 -8.85 18.15
CA ASP A 27 8.89 -10.09 18.67
C ASP A 27 10.43 -10.07 18.68
N LEU A 28 11.05 -9.55 17.62
CA LEU A 28 12.49 -9.35 17.56
C LEU A 28 12.98 -8.34 18.61
N GLY A 29 12.27 -7.22 18.79
CA GLY A 29 12.59 -6.25 19.84
C GLY A 29 12.54 -6.86 21.25
N ASN A 30 11.56 -7.73 21.50
CA ASN A 30 11.45 -8.48 22.75
C ASN A 30 12.59 -9.51 22.92
N GLN A 31 13.06 -10.13 21.84
CA GLN A 31 14.22 -11.03 21.86
C GLN A 31 15.51 -10.28 22.20
N ILE A 32 15.81 -9.18 21.51
CA ILE A 32 16.97 -8.31 21.80
C ILE A 32 17.00 -7.90 23.28
N ALA A 33 15.86 -7.47 23.82
CA ALA A 33 15.76 -7.06 25.22
C ALA A 33 16.08 -8.20 26.20
N ARG A 34 15.64 -9.43 25.90
CA ARG A 34 15.96 -10.62 26.70
C ARG A 34 17.44 -10.99 26.60
N GLU A 35 18.02 -10.95 25.41
CA GLU A 35 19.43 -11.28 25.17
C GLU A 35 20.36 -10.28 25.89
N ARG A 36 20.06 -8.98 25.83
CA ARG A 36 20.80 -7.93 26.58
C ARG A 36 20.76 -8.16 28.10
N LEU A 37 19.61 -8.56 28.64
CA LEU A 37 19.47 -8.89 30.07
C LEU A 37 20.29 -10.13 30.45
N GLN A 38 20.29 -11.16 29.60
CA GLN A 38 21.08 -12.37 29.82
C GLN A 38 22.58 -12.09 29.76
N LEU A 39 23.04 -11.29 28.79
CA LEU A 39 24.44 -10.88 28.67
C LEU A 39 24.90 -10.10 29.91
N THR A 40 24.06 -9.18 30.40
CA THR A 40 24.38 -8.38 31.60
C THR A 40 24.54 -9.27 32.84
N ARG A 41 23.69 -10.29 33.00
CA ARG A 41 23.81 -11.29 34.08
C ARG A 41 25.06 -12.16 33.91
N LEU A 42 25.38 -12.57 32.69
CA LEU A 42 26.59 -13.35 32.43
C LEU A 42 27.85 -12.54 32.76
N ALA A 43 27.88 -11.26 32.38
CA ALA A 43 28.99 -10.35 32.64
C ALA A 43 29.19 -10.02 34.13
N SER A 44 28.16 -10.15 34.98
CA SER A 44 28.34 -9.93 36.44
C SER A 44 29.20 -11.02 37.08
N ASP A 45 29.11 -12.24 36.55
CA ASP A 45 29.68 -13.46 37.14
C ASP A 45 30.94 -13.94 36.40
N TRP A 46 31.12 -13.52 35.14
CA TRP A 46 32.26 -13.86 34.30
C TRP A 46 33.06 -12.62 33.90
N ARG A 47 34.27 -12.47 34.44
CA ARG A 47 35.19 -11.34 34.20
C ARG A 47 36.48 -11.76 33.53
N GLY A 48 37.10 -10.82 32.82
CA GLY A 48 38.39 -11.00 32.14
C GLY A 48 38.29 -10.73 30.64
N SER A 49 39.43 -10.69 29.95
CA SER A 49 39.51 -10.29 28.54
C SER A 49 38.60 -11.09 27.60
N ALA A 50 38.41 -12.38 27.84
CA ALA A 50 37.49 -13.20 27.05
C ALA A 50 36.02 -12.79 27.22
N SER A 51 35.62 -12.34 28.41
CA SER A 51 34.28 -11.80 28.68
C SER A 51 34.09 -10.46 27.99
N ASP A 52 35.10 -9.58 28.00
CA ASP A 52 35.05 -8.27 27.34
C ASP A 52 34.91 -8.41 25.81
N THR A 53 35.65 -9.34 25.21
CA THR A 53 35.53 -9.66 23.78
C THR A 53 34.15 -10.22 23.44
N ALA A 54 33.62 -11.15 24.24
CA ALA A 54 32.28 -11.72 24.03
C ALA A 54 31.18 -10.66 24.14
N GLN A 55 31.29 -9.73 25.11
CA GLN A 55 30.35 -8.62 25.26
C GLN A 55 30.41 -7.66 24.06
N THR A 56 31.61 -7.38 23.54
CA THR A 56 31.78 -6.54 22.34
C THR A 56 31.07 -7.16 21.15
N HIS A 57 31.31 -8.43 20.85
CA HIS A 57 30.63 -9.13 19.75
C HIS A 57 29.12 -9.23 19.93
N ALA A 58 28.64 -9.47 21.16
CA ALA A 58 27.21 -9.50 21.42
C ALA A 58 26.55 -8.12 21.19
N ASN A 59 27.22 -7.04 21.56
CA ASN A 59 26.72 -5.68 21.29
C ASN A 59 26.69 -5.35 19.79
N GLU A 60 27.68 -5.80 19.01
CA GLU A 60 27.67 -5.69 17.55
C GLU A 60 26.45 -6.43 16.97
N MET A 61 26.24 -7.69 17.38
CA MET A 61 25.09 -8.49 16.95
C MET A 61 23.75 -7.82 17.31
N PHE A 62 23.62 -7.24 18.51
CA PHE A 62 22.40 -6.50 18.88
C PHE A 62 22.17 -5.28 17.98
N GLY A 63 23.24 -4.59 17.58
CA GLY A 63 23.16 -3.50 16.62
C GLY A 63 22.56 -3.95 15.28
N ASP A 64 23.02 -5.09 14.76
CA ASP A 64 22.50 -5.66 13.51
C ASP A 64 21.02 -6.10 13.64
N GLN A 65 20.67 -6.71 14.77
CA GLN A 65 19.27 -7.09 15.06
C GLN A 65 18.35 -5.86 15.18
N GLU A 66 18.81 -4.77 15.82
CA GLU A 66 18.05 -3.53 15.94
C GLU A 66 17.86 -2.86 14.58
N LEU A 67 18.89 -2.87 13.73
CA LEU A 67 18.82 -2.37 12.37
C LEU A 67 17.81 -3.18 11.53
N TYR A 68 17.80 -4.51 11.69
CA TYR A 68 16.82 -5.38 11.02
C TYR A 68 15.39 -5.10 11.51
N ARG A 69 15.18 -4.98 12.83
CA ARG A 69 13.89 -4.57 13.43
C ARG A 69 13.39 -3.24 12.85
N ASP A 70 14.24 -2.23 12.76
CA ASP A 70 13.85 -0.90 12.27
C ASP A 70 13.44 -0.90 10.80
N ARG A 71 14.06 -1.78 10.01
CA ARG A 71 13.66 -2.02 8.62
C ARG A 71 12.30 -2.72 8.53
N LEU A 72 12.03 -3.72 9.38
CA LEU A 72 10.70 -4.35 9.46
C LEU A 72 9.62 -3.32 9.84
N THR A 73 9.89 -2.46 10.82
CA THR A 73 8.98 -1.35 11.19
C THR A 73 8.73 -0.40 10.02
N SER A 74 9.79 -0.07 9.27
CA SER A 74 9.68 0.78 8.07
C SER A 74 8.84 0.11 6.97
N LEU A 75 9.01 -1.19 6.77
CA LEU A 75 8.25 -1.99 5.80
C LEU A 75 6.78 -2.05 6.19
N GLN A 76 6.48 -2.33 7.47
CA GLN A 76 5.13 -2.30 8.02
C GLN A 76 4.46 -0.96 7.76
N THR A 77 5.15 0.15 8.03
CA THR A 77 4.60 1.50 7.80
C THR A 77 4.32 1.75 6.31
N ALA A 78 5.23 1.34 5.42
CA ALA A 78 5.05 1.48 3.98
C ALA A 78 3.84 0.68 3.47
N MET A 79 3.69 -0.58 3.90
CA MET A 79 2.59 -1.45 3.52
C MET A 79 1.25 -0.96 4.07
N ALA A 80 1.18 -0.55 5.33
CA ALA A 80 -0.04 -0.05 5.95
C ALA A 80 -0.54 1.25 5.27
N SER A 81 0.36 2.21 5.04
CA SER A 81 0.04 3.48 4.39
C SER A 81 -0.34 3.29 2.91
N GLY A 82 0.39 2.45 2.18
CA GLY A 82 0.06 2.09 0.80
C GLY A 82 -1.30 1.39 0.70
N GLY A 83 -1.56 0.41 1.56
CA GLY A 83 -2.85 -0.29 1.63
C GLY A 83 -4.02 0.66 1.88
N ALA A 84 -3.92 1.56 2.87
CA ALA A 84 -4.96 2.55 3.14
C ALA A 84 -5.20 3.51 1.96
N THR A 85 -4.13 3.96 1.30
CA THR A 85 -4.21 4.84 0.13
C THR A 85 -4.92 4.16 -1.03
N LEU A 86 -4.51 2.92 -1.36
CA LEU A 86 -5.09 2.12 -2.43
C LEU A 86 -6.57 1.80 -2.17
N ASP A 87 -6.94 1.49 -0.92
CA ASP A 87 -8.33 1.23 -0.55
C ASP A 87 -9.23 2.48 -0.68
N GLY A 88 -8.71 3.65 -0.31
CA GLY A 88 -9.41 4.92 -0.51
C GLY A 88 -9.68 5.21 -1.99
N ILE A 89 -8.67 5.01 -2.85
CA ILE A 89 -8.80 5.21 -4.30
C ILE A 89 -9.77 4.19 -4.91
N ARG A 90 -9.65 2.91 -4.53
CA ARG A 90 -10.57 1.84 -4.94
C ARG A 90 -12.02 2.15 -4.57
N THR A 91 -12.25 2.62 -3.34
CA THR A 91 -13.57 3.00 -2.86
C THR A 91 -14.16 4.14 -3.68
N ARG A 92 -13.35 5.17 -3.98
CA ARG A 92 -13.76 6.29 -4.84
C ARG A 92 -14.13 5.80 -6.24
N LEU A 93 -13.35 4.90 -6.83
CA LEU A 93 -13.67 4.31 -8.13
C LEU A 93 -14.99 3.56 -8.08
N SER A 94 -15.18 2.72 -7.06
CA SER A 94 -16.42 1.96 -6.86
C SER A 94 -17.62 2.89 -6.80
N GLN A 95 -17.54 3.99 -6.04
CA GLN A 95 -18.61 4.97 -5.91
C GLN A 95 -18.92 5.69 -7.24
N LEU A 96 -17.90 6.00 -8.05
CA LEU A 96 -18.09 6.61 -9.37
C LEU A 96 -18.86 5.67 -10.30
N VAL A 97 -18.40 4.42 -10.41
CA VAL A 97 -18.97 3.45 -11.37
C VAL A 97 -20.30 2.85 -10.91
N SER A 98 -20.61 2.92 -9.62
CA SER A 98 -21.91 2.50 -9.06
C SER A 98 -22.88 3.67 -8.82
N SER A 99 -22.56 4.86 -9.32
CA SER A 99 -23.43 6.04 -9.13
C SER A 99 -24.68 5.96 -10.02
N PRO A 100 -25.83 6.52 -9.61
CA PRO A 100 -27.02 6.57 -10.47
C PRO A 100 -26.81 7.28 -11.82
N GLU A 101 -25.81 8.16 -11.90
CA GLU A 101 -25.43 8.80 -13.15
C GLU A 101 -24.66 7.84 -14.06
N ALA A 102 -23.77 7.00 -13.51
CA ALA A 102 -23.03 6.01 -14.27
C ALA A 102 -23.97 5.01 -14.98
N ASP A 103 -25.11 4.66 -14.37
CA ASP A 103 -26.15 3.78 -14.96
C ASP A 103 -26.75 4.33 -16.27
N LEU A 104 -26.57 5.62 -16.56
CA LEU A 104 -27.05 6.25 -17.80
C LEU A 104 -26.09 6.09 -18.98
N PHE A 105 -24.88 5.60 -18.72
CA PHE A 105 -23.79 5.49 -19.68
C PHE A 105 -23.34 4.05 -19.87
N ASP A 106 -22.79 3.77 -21.05
CA ASP A 106 -22.03 2.53 -21.31
C ASP A 106 -20.57 2.81 -20.92
N ILE A 107 -20.06 2.16 -19.88
CA ILE A 107 -18.69 2.35 -19.37
C ILE A 107 -17.86 1.10 -19.71
N SER A 108 -16.77 1.29 -20.44
CA SER A 108 -15.81 0.20 -20.70
C SER A 108 -14.78 0.07 -19.59
N ASP A 109 -14.15 -1.10 -19.51
CA ASP A 109 -13.21 -1.43 -18.43
C ASP A 109 -11.97 -0.50 -18.38
N ASP A 110 -11.59 0.10 -19.51
CA ASP A 110 -10.51 1.10 -19.60
C ASP A 110 -10.96 2.53 -19.24
N GLY A 111 -12.20 2.69 -18.77
CA GLY A 111 -12.75 3.95 -18.32
C GLY A 111 -13.30 4.87 -19.40
N ARG A 112 -13.41 4.42 -20.67
CA ARG A 112 -14.14 5.20 -21.68
C ARG A 112 -15.64 5.16 -21.40
N VAL A 113 -16.31 6.30 -21.61
CA VAL A 113 -17.74 6.47 -21.32
C VAL A 113 -18.46 6.86 -22.60
N ALA A 114 -19.43 6.06 -23.00
CA ALA A 114 -20.34 6.31 -24.11
C ALA A 114 -21.77 6.53 -23.61
N LEU A 115 -22.61 7.19 -24.41
CA LEU A 115 -24.03 7.34 -24.07
C LEU A 115 -24.70 5.95 -24.07
N GLY A 116 -25.41 5.61 -22.99
CA GLY A 116 -26.26 4.42 -22.98
C GLY A 116 -27.42 4.55 -23.96
N TRP A 117 -28.03 3.43 -24.35
CA TRP A 117 -29.07 3.40 -25.40
C TRP A 117 -30.26 4.33 -25.11
N ARG A 118 -30.70 4.42 -23.85
CA ARG A 118 -31.79 5.32 -23.42
C ARG A 118 -31.42 6.79 -23.64
N LEU A 119 -30.19 7.13 -23.26
CA LEU A 119 -29.68 8.48 -23.37
C LEU A 119 -29.47 8.87 -24.84
N LYS A 120 -28.99 7.93 -25.68
CA LYS A 120 -28.89 8.10 -27.14
C LYS A 120 -30.24 8.47 -27.76
N LEU A 121 -31.31 7.77 -27.38
CA LEU A 121 -32.67 8.05 -27.87
C LEU A 121 -33.18 9.42 -27.42
N LEU A 122 -32.95 9.77 -26.15
CA LEU A 122 -33.35 11.07 -25.60
C LEU A 122 -32.65 12.24 -26.31
N VAL A 123 -31.32 12.17 -26.49
CA VAL A 123 -30.57 13.27 -27.08
C VAL A 123 -30.81 13.42 -28.59
N ALA A 124 -31.19 12.34 -29.28
CA ALA A 124 -31.62 12.40 -30.67
C ALA A 124 -32.94 13.18 -30.83
N ALA A 125 -33.87 13.05 -29.87
CA ALA A 125 -35.12 13.80 -29.86
C ALA A 125 -34.94 15.26 -29.41
N TYR A 126 -33.96 15.54 -28.55
CA TYR A 126 -33.75 16.86 -27.94
C TYR A 126 -32.28 17.30 -28.05
N PRO A 127 -31.87 17.99 -29.14
CA PRO A 127 -30.48 18.36 -29.38
C PRO A 127 -29.84 19.24 -28.28
N VAL A 128 -30.64 20.09 -27.61
CA VAL A 128 -30.15 20.89 -26.47
C VAL A 128 -29.68 20.02 -25.30
N LEU A 129 -30.28 18.84 -25.13
CA LEU A 129 -29.86 17.86 -24.12
C LEU A 129 -28.58 17.14 -24.54
N ALA A 130 -28.28 17.03 -25.84
CA ALA A 130 -27.08 16.37 -26.33
C ALA A 130 -25.81 17.03 -25.79
N MET A 131 -25.75 18.37 -25.79
CA MET A 131 -24.60 19.11 -25.26
C MET A 131 -24.44 18.89 -23.75
N LYS A 132 -25.54 19.00 -22.98
CA LYS A 132 -25.54 18.77 -21.53
C LYS A 132 -25.01 17.37 -21.18
N TRP A 133 -25.59 16.34 -21.79
CA TRP A 133 -25.19 14.95 -21.51
C TRP A 133 -23.81 14.61 -22.08
N GLY A 134 -23.41 15.24 -23.17
CA GLY A 134 -22.06 15.14 -23.71
C GLY A 134 -21.00 15.66 -22.74
N MET A 135 -21.25 16.80 -22.06
CA MET A 135 -20.37 17.33 -21.02
C MET A 135 -20.33 16.42 -19.79
N ARG A 136 -21.48 15.93 -19.32
CA ARG A 136 -21.54 14.99 -18.17
C ARG A 136 -20.79 13.69 -18.45
N ARG A 137 -20.96 13.13 -19.65
CA ARG A 137 -20.20 11.96 -20.13
C ARG A 137 -18.70 12.19 -20.06
N LEU A 138 -18.24 13.33 -20.55
CA LEU A 138 -16.81 13.68 -20.55
C LEU A 138 -16.29 13.84 -19.12
N ALA A 139 -17.05 14.51 -18.25
CA ALA A 139 -16.68 14.69 -16.85
C ALA A 139 -16.55 13.33 -16.12
N LEU A 140 -17.51 12.42 -16.30
CA LEU A 140 -17.45 11.08 -15.73
C LEU A 140 -16.27 10.28 -16.26
N GLN A 141 -16.02 10.32 -17.58
CA GLN A 141 -14.86 9.68 -18.20
C GLN A 141 -13.55 10.18 -17.59
N THR A 142 -13.38 11.50 -17.50
CA THR A 142 -12.19 12.11 -16.91
C THR A 142 -12.04 11.69 -15.46
N ALA A 143 -13.11 11.72 -14.66
CA ALA A 143 -13.07 11.31 -13.26
C ALA A 143 -12.62 9.85 -13.09
N ILE A 144 -13.18 8.92 -13.88
CA ILE A 144 -12.79 7.50 -13.85
C ILE A 144 -11.32 7.35 -14.24
N GLN A 145 -10.90 7.95 -15.35
CA GLN A 145 -9.53 7.84 -15.86
C GLN A 145 -8.51 8.44 -14.89
N THR A 146 -8.84 9.56 -14.24
CA THR A 146 -8.01 10.15 -13.18
C THR A 146 -7.85 9.18 -12.02
N VAL A 147 -8.93 8.60 -11.51
CA VAL A 147 -8.86 7.65 -10.38
C VAL A 147 -8.08 6.38 -10.76
N LEU A 148 -8.19 5.88 -11.99
CA LEU A 148 -7.38 4.76 -12.47
C LEU A 148 -5.88 5.11 -12.52
N ALA A 149 -5.53 6.33 -12.96
CA ALA A 149 -4.15 6.80 -12.99
C ALA A 149 -3.58 7.03 -11.58
N GLU A 150 -4.39 7.58 -10.66
CA GLU A 150 -4.04 7.73 -9.25
C GLU A 150 -3.74 6.36 -8.62
N PHE A 151 -4.55 5.34 -8.90
CA PHE A 151 -4.33 3.99 -8.40
C PHE A 151 -3.01 3.40 -8.92
N ASP A 152 -2.76 3.47 -10.23
CA ASP A 152 -1.54 2.97 -10.85
C ASP A 152 -0.28 3.67 -10.31
N ALA A 153 -0.34 4.97 -10.10
CA ALA A 153 0.75 5.72 -9.50
C ALA A 153 0.99 5.33 -8.02
N ALA A 154 -0.09 5.20 -7.23
CA ALA A 154 0.01 4.83 -5.82
C ALA A 154 0.52 3.39 -5.64
N ASP A 155 0.11 2.46 -6.50
CA ASP A 155 0.56 1.07 -6.50
C ASP A 155 2.06 0.98 -6.76
N LYS A 156 2.54 1.63 -7.84
CA LYS A 156 3.97 1.70 -8.17
C LYS A 156 4.79 2.38 -7.07
N ALA A 157 4.31 3.50 -6.53
CA ALA A 157 5.01 4.21 -5.45
C ALA A 157 5.13 3.35 -4.18
N THR A 158 4.08 2.58 -3.86
CA THR A 158 4.08 1.65 -2.73
C THR A 158 5.09 0.52 -2.96
N ALA A 159 5.07 -0.10 -4.14
CA ALA A 159 6.00 -1.16 -4.51
C ALA A 159 7.45 -0.67 -4.48
N ASP A 160 7.74 0.51 -5.03
CA ASP A 160 9.07 1.11 -5.02
C ASP A 160 9.57 1.38 -3.59
N LYS A 161 8.71 1.88 -2.71
CA LYS A 161 9.06 2.12 -1.31
C LYS A 161 9.41 0.81 -0.61
N MET A 162 8.62 -0.25 -0.82
CA MET A 162 8.90 -1.58 -0.27
C MET A 162 10.22 -2.14 -0.81
N ASN A 163 10.46 -2.04 -2.12
CA ASN A 163 11.68 -2.53 -2.76
C ASN A 163 12.95 -1.83 -2.23
N ARG A 164 12.91 -0.51 -2.02
CA ARG A 164 14.05 0.23 -1.45
C ARG A 164 14.37 -0.23 -0.02
N ILE A 165 13.35 -0.46 0.79
CA ILE A 165 13.52 -0.99 2.15
C ILE A 165 14.13 -2.39 2.09
N GLN A 166 13.66 -3.24 1.18
CA GLN A 166 14.18 -4.59 0.99
C GLN A 166 15.61 -4.64 0.43
N GLN A 167 15.98 -3.77 -0.51
CA GLN A 167 17.37 -3.68 -0.97
C GLN A 167 18.32 -3.26 0.17
N GLY A 168 17.83 -2.40 1.08
CA GLY A 168 18.51 -2.12 2.34
C GLY A 168 18.63 -3.34 3.27
N LEU A 169 17.77 -4.36 3.15
CA LEU A 169 17.91 -5.63 3.88
C LEU A 169 19.00 -6.53 3.30
N VAL A 170 19.16 -6.56 1.96
CA VAL A 170 20.09 -7.47 1.27
C VAL A 170 21.52 -6.92 1.22
N GLY A 171 21.71 -5.60 1.20
CA GLY A 171 23.02 -4.95 1.10
C GLY A 171 23.91 -5.00 2.36
N HIS A 172 23.46 -5.65 3.44
CA HIS A 172 24.22 -5.83 4.69
C HIS A 172 24.39 -7.31 5.08
N GLY A 173 24.17 -8.23 4.14
CA GLY A 173 24.46 -9.65 4.31
C GLY A 173 25.89 -10.00 3.92
#